data_AF-A0A7R9MVX4-F1
#
_entry.id   AF-A0A7R9MVX4-F1
#
_cell.length_a   1.000
_cell.length_b   1.000
_cell.length_c   1.000
_cell.angle_alpha   90.00
_cell.angle_beta   90.00
_cell.angle_gamma   90.00
#
_symmetry.space_group_name_H-M   'P 1'
#
loop_
_entity.id
_entity.type
_entity.pdbx_description
1 polymer ?
#
loop_
_entity_poly.entity_id
_entity_poly.type
_entity_poly.pdbx_seq_one_letter_code
_entity_poly.pdbx_strand_id
1 'polypeptide(L)'
;MTSTDVLLHLSKEEISAGQNIERLSRLCKHIVNQRNFYPIFPPNPDVNVEFTKYDFLRLPVSPHILILPSDLKEFVKNISRAVVINTGRLSKSKYTRIRVDPIDQKSFNGSLESYTNVEIIKMKD
;
A
#
# COMPACT_ATOMS: atom_id res chain seq x y z
N MET A 1 3.41 7.87 0.80
CA MET A 1 4.20 6.74 0.27
C MET A 1 5.21 6.36 1.34
N THR A 2 5.57 5.09 1.46
CA THR A 2 6.63 4.61 2.38
C THR A 2 7.54 3.64 1.64
N SER A 3 8.80 3.52 2.07
CA SER A 3 9.77 2.53 1.57
C SER A 3 9.93 1.32 2.49
N THR A 4 9.45 1.42 3.73
CA THR A 4 9.51 0.32 4.72
C THR A 4 8.58 -0.81 4.30
N ASP A 5 9.02 -2.05 4.42
CA ASP A 5 8.25 -3.24 4.01
C ASP A 5 7.17 -3.63 5.05
N VAL A 6 6.27 -2.69 5.32
CA VAL A 6 5.18 -2.83 6.28
C VAL A 6 4.24 -3.99 5.92
N LEU A 7 4.05 -4.28 4.63
CA LEU A 7 3.21 -5.39 4.19
C LEU A 7 3.83 -6.74 4.55
N LEU A 8 5.14 -6.92 4.31
CA LEU A 8 5.83 -8.15 4.69
C LEU A 8 5.82 -8.33 6.21
N HIS A 9 6.07 -7.26 6.97
CA HIS A 9 6.06 -7.33 8.44
C HIS A 9 4.67 -7.67 8.97
N LEU A 10 3.61 -6.98 8.52
CA LEU A 10 2.23 -7.33 8.89
C LEU A 10 1.91 -8.77 8.49
N SER A 11 2.39 -9.23 7.33
CA SER A 11 2.10 -10.60 6.87
C SER A 11 2.62 -11.67 7.83
N LYS A 12 3.72 -11.42 8.54
CA LYS A 12 4.33 -12.38 9.48
C LYS A 12 3.59 -12.45 10.81
N GLU A 13 2.97 -11.34 11.23
CA GLU A 13 2.33 -11.21 12.55
C GLU A 13 0.79 -11.29 12.50
N GLU A 14 0.18 -11.17 11.32
CA GLU A 14 -1.27 -11.16 11.17
C GLU A 14 -1.89 -12.54 11.38
N ILE A 15 -2.99 -12.57 12.15
CA ILE A 15 -3.79 -13.76 12.42
C ILE A 15 -5.22 -13.47 11.95
N SER A 16 -5.82 -14.40 11.22
CA SER A 16 -7.20 -14.31 10.75
C SER A 16 -7.96 -15.61 10.94
N ALA A 17 -9.21 -15.50 11.40
CA ALA A 17 -10.13 -16.62 11.60
C ALA A 17 -10.73 -17.17 10.28
N GLY A 18 -9.94 -17.22 9.19
CA GLY A 18 -10.38 -17.83 7.93
C GLY A 18 -11.46 -17.06 7.14
N GLN A 19 -11.54 -15.73 7.25
CA GLN A 19 -12.47 -14.96 6.41
C GLN A 19 -12.17 -15.14 4.91
N ASN A 20 -13.22 -15.15 4.08
CA ASN A 20 -13.14 -15.16 2.60
C ASN A 20 -12.49 -13.90 1.99
N ILE A 21 -11.84 -13.06 2.79
CA ILE A 21 -11.09 -11.90 2.31
C ILE A 21 -9.65 -12.31 2.04
N GLU A 22 -9.21 -12.09 0.80
CA GLU A 22 -7.84 -12.29 0.36
C GLU A 22 -6.85 -11.60 1.31
N ARG A 23 -5.82 -12.35 1.73
CA ARG A 23 -4.83 -11.93 2.73
C ARG A 23 -4.23 -10.55 2.44
N LEU A 24 -3.74 -10.31 1.21
CA LEU A 24 -3.11 -9.05 0.83
C LEU A 24 -4.08 -7.85 0.96
N SER A 25 -5.36 -8.04 0.64
CA SER A 25 -6.40 -7.02 0.82
C SER A 25 -6.61 -6.69 2.30
N ARG A 26 -6.61 -7.71 3.18
CA ARG A 26 -6.66 -7.52 4.64
C ARG A 26 -5.46 -6.72 5.17
N LEU A 27 -4.23 -7.08 4.77
CA LEU A 27 -3.02 -6.37 5.18
C LEU A 27 -3.09 -4.88 4.80
N CYS A 28 -3.49 -4.59 3.56
CA CYS A 28 -3.67 -3.21 3.10
C CYS A 28 -4.77 -2.47 3.90
N LYS A 29 -5.87 -3.16 4.22
CA LYS A 29 -6.97 -2.61 5.00
C LYS A 29 -6.53 -2.21 6.41
N HIS A 30 -5.64 -2.97 7.05
CA HIS A 30 -5.07 -2.59 8.34
C HIS A 30 -4.32 -1.25 8.26
N ILE A 31 -3.48 -1.06 7.24
CA ILE A 31 -2.72 0.19 7.06
C ILE A 31 -3.63 1.39 6.84
N VAL A 32 -4.61 1.27 5.93
CA VAL A 32 -5.55 2.37 5.62
C VAL A 32 -6.42 2.71 6.83
N ASN A 33 -6.96 1.70 7.52
CA ASN A 33 -7.85 1.92 8.66
C ASN A 33 -7.13 2.49 9.89
N GLN A 34 -5.89 2.03 10.15
CA GLN A 34 -5.10 2.55 11.26
C GLN A 34 -4.49 3.93 10.97
N ARG A 35 -4.61 4.42 9.73
CA ARG A 35 -4.12 5.74 9.31
C ARG A 35 -2.67 5.99 9.73
N ASN A 36 -1.82 4.97 9.53
CA ASN A 36 -0.42 5.04 9.87
C ASN A 36 0.40 4.24 8.85
N PHE A 37 1.54 4.77 8.41
CA PHE A 37 2.46 4.12 7.48
C PHE A 37 3.15 2.88 8.09
N TYR A 38 3.21 2.79 9.42
CA TYR A 38 3.78 1.66 10.14
C TYR A 38 2.98 1.34 11.43
N PRO A 39 1.83 0.66 11.31
CA PRO A 39 0.92 0.35 12.42
C PRO A 39 1.40 -0.74 13.39
N ILE A 40 2.52 -1.41 13.11
CA ILE A 40 2.94 -2.61 13.83
C ILE A 40 3.64 -2.21 15.13
N PHE A 41 3.17 -2.77 16.25
CA PHE A 41 3.80 -2.61 17.55
C PHE A 41 3.87 -3.96 18.30
N PRO A 42 5.03 -4.34 18.86
CA PRO A 42 6.34 -3.69 18.73
C PRO A 42 6.83 -3.63 17.27
N PRO A 43 7.69 -2.67 16.88
CA PRO A 43 8.26 -2.64 15.54
C PRO A 43 9.01 -3.93 15.22
N ASN A 44 9.13 -4.24 13.93
CA ASN A 44 9.93 -5.38 13.51
C ASN A 44 11.40 -5.10 13.91
N PRO A 45 12.19 -6.10 14.34
CA PRO A 45 13.58 -5.90 14.75
C PRO A 45 14.46 -5.19 13.71
N ASP A 46 14.13 -5.32 12.42
CA ASP A 46 14.87 -4.69 11.32
C ASP A 46 14.47 -3.22 11.08
N VAL A 47 13.53 -2.68 11.86
CA VAL A 47 13.01 -1.31 11.73
C VAL A 47 13.24 -0.53 13.01
N ASN A 48 14.13 0.45 12.94
CA ASN A 48 14.32 1.42 14.01
C ASN A 48 13.22 2.48 13.95
N VAL A 49 12.37 2.55 14.98
CA VAL A 49 11.32 3.56 15.11
C VAL A 49 11.68 4.55 16.21
N GLU A 50 11.84 5.81 15.85
CA GLU A 50 12.00 6.91 16.82
C GLU A 50 10.61 7.34 17.32
N PHE A 51 10.18 6.80 18.47
CA PHE A 51 8.80 7.01 18.98
C PHE A 51 8.45 8.47 19.29
N THR A 52 9.44 9.31 19.63
CA THR A 52 9.23 10.76 19.80
C THR A 52 8.74 11.44 18.52
N LYS A 53 8.96 10.82 17.35
CA LYS A 53 8.54 11.29 16.02
C LYS A 53 7.42 10.44 15.41
N TYR A 54 6.73 9.63 16.21
CA TYR A 54 5.72 8.69 15.70
C TYR A 54 4.57 9.38 14.93
N ASP A 55 4.26 10.63 15.26
CA ASP A 55 3.22 11.40 14.57
C ASP A 55 3.51 11.66 13.09
N PHE A 56 4.79 11.66 12.68
CA PHE A 56 5.18 11.77 11.27
C PHE A 56 4.79 10.52 10.44
N LEU A 57 4.48 9.40 11.10
CA LEU A 57 4.02 8.18 10.43
C LEU A 57 2.51 8.19 10.17
N ARG A 58 1.76 9.16 10.70
CA ARG A 58 0.30 9.24 10.50
C ARG A 58 -0.04 9.56 9.04
N LEU A 59 -1.14 8.97 8.59
CA LEU A 59 -1.83 9.34 7.35
C LEU A 59 -2.86 10.44 7.69
N PRO A 60 -2.57 11.72 7.42
CA PRO A 60 -3.47 12.81 7.82
C PRO A 60 -4.81 12.78 7.06
N VAL A 61 -4.81 12.18 5.87
CA VAL A 61 -5.99 11.98 5.03
C VAL A 61 -6.02 10.55 4.49
N SER A 62 -7.19 10.09 4.05
CA SER A 62 -7.25 8.86 3.27
C SER A 62 -6.57 9.09 1.92
N PRO A 63 -5.52 8.33 1.57
CA PRO A 63 -4.85 8.50 0.29
C PRO A 63 -5.77 8.04 -0.86
N HIS A 64 -5.71 8.71 -2.01
CA HIS A 64 -6.34 8.20 -3.23
C HIS A 64 -5.50 7.09 -3.89
N ILE A 65 -4.17 7.19 -3.81
CA ILE A 65 -3.21 6.18 -4.26
C ILE A 65 -2.20 5.97 -3.13
N LEU A 66 -1.98 4.71 -2.75
CA LEU A 66 -1.06 4.33 -1.69
C LEU A 66 -0.02 3.33 -2.23
N ILE A 67 1.23 3.78 -2.32
CA ILE A 67 2.36 2.96 -2.77
C ILE A 67 3.01 2.31 -1.54
N LEU A 68 3.04 0.98 -1.52
CA LEU A 68 3.59 0.10 -0.49
C LEU A 68 4.55 -0.93 -1.10
N PRO A 69 5.79 -0.54 -1.43
CA PRO A 69 6.79 -1.45 -1.98
C PRO A 69 7.09 -2.58 -0.99
N SER A 70 7.09 -3.83 -1.48
CA SER A 70 7.28 -5.02 -0.66
C SER A 70 7.96 -6.14 -1.43
N ASP A 71 8.63 -7.03 -0.71
CA ASP A 71 9.16 -8.27 -1.28
C ASP A 71 8.08 -9.29 -1.67
N LEU A 72 6.86 -9.09 -1.18
CA LEU A 72 5.67 -9.83 -1.61
C LEU A 72 5.41 -9.65 -3.12
N LYS A 73 4.59 -10.54 -3.70
CA LYS A 73 4.18 -10.47 -5.11
C LYS A 73 3.56 -9.10 -5.41
N GLU A 74 3.91 -8.53 -6.55
CA GLU A 74 3.41 -7.24 -7.02
C GLU A 74 1.89 -7.30 -7.20
N PHE A 75 1.18 -6.23 -6.84
CA PHE A 75 -0.27 -6.17 -6.96
C PHE A 75 -0.79 -4.74 -7.05
N VAL A 76 -2.03 -4.64 -7.54
CA VAL A 76 -2.85 -3.43 -7.51
C VAL A 76 -4.21 -3.83 -6.92
N LYS A 77 -4.68 -3.10 -5.90
CA LYS A 77 -5.93 -3.39 -5.19
C LYS A 77 -6.66 -2.12 -4.81
N ASN A 78 -7.98 -2.15 -4.87
CA ASN A 78 -8.82 -1.05 -4.41
C ASN A 78 -9.29 -1.32 -2.98
N ILE A 79 -8.79 -0.51 -2.04
CA ILE A 79 -9.00 -0.68 -0.61
C ILE A 79 -9.53 0.62 -0.04
N SER A 80 -10.76 0.60 0.48
CA SER A 80 -11.36 1.79 1.11
C SER A 80 -11.27 3.07 0.25
N ARG A 81 -11.55 2.94 -1.07
CA ARG A 81 -11.45 4.01 -2.10
C ARG A 81 -10.02 4.47 -2.45
N ALA A 82 -9.00 3.79 -1.93
CA ALA A 82 -7.61 4.01 -2.31
C ALA A 82 -7.14 2.92 -3.30
N VAL A 83 -6.43 3.31 -4.35
CA VAL A 83 -5.68 2.40 -5.21
C VAL A 83 -4.36 2.07 -4.49
N VAL A 84 -4.27 0.89 -3.90
CA VAL A 84 -3.10 0.41 -3.17
C VAL A 84 -2.22 -0.42 -4.10
N ILE A 85 -0.94 -0.08 -4.17
CA ILE A 85 0.00 -0.63 -5.14
C ILE A 85 1.23 -1.16 -4.40
N ASN A 86 1.50 -2.46 -4.55
CA ASN A 86 2.83 -3.01 -4.28
C ASN A 86 3.62 -3.03 -5.59
N THR A 87 4.64 -2.20 -5.68
CA THR A 87 5.50 -2.05 -6.87
C THR A 87 6.52 -3.18 -7.02
N GLY A 88 6.67 -4.04 -6.01
CA GLY A 88 7.78 -4.98 -5.94
C GLY A 88 9.14 -4.30 -5.77
N ARG A 89 10.21 -5.04 -6.10
CA ARG A 89 11.59 -4.56 -6.06
C ARG A 89 12.16 -4.46 -7.47
N LEU A 90 12.88 -3.38 -7.74
CA LEU A 90 13.54 -3.16 -9.03
C LEU A 90 14.56 -4.26 -9.37
N SER A 91 15.18 -4.87 -8.35
CA SER A 91 16.10 -6.02 -8.50
C SER A 91 15.45 -7.25 -9.14
N LYS A 92 14.12 -7.33 -9.21
CA LYS A 92 13.36 -8.36 -9.95
C LYS A 92 13.10 -7.96 -11.41
N SER A 93 13.85 -6.98 -11.93
CA SER A 93 13.75 -6.41 -13.30
C SER A 93 12.34 -5.98 -13.68
N LYS A 94 11.60 -5.39 -12.73
CA LYS A 94 10.25 -4.86 -12.95
C LYS A 94 10.06 -3.53 -12.24
N TYR A 95 9.20 -2.70 -12.80
CA TYR A 95 8.75 -1.44 -12.20
C TYR A 95 7.27 -1.22 -12.45
N THR A 96 6.65 -0.27 -11.75
CA THR A 96 5.25 0.08 -11.93
C THR A 96 5.12 1.44 -12.60
N ARG A 97 4.31 1.51 -13.66
CA ARG A 97 3.88 2.76 -14.30
C ARG A 97 2.45 3.06 -13.86
N ILE A 98 2.22 4.27 -13.39
CA ILE A 98 0.90 4.77 -12.98
C ILE A 98 0.54 5.91 -13.91
N ARG A 99 -0.60 5.79 -14.59
CA ARG A 99 -1.22 6.86 -15.38
C ARG A 99 -2.52 7.25 -14.71
N VAL A 100 -2.70 8.55 -14.48
CA VAL A 100 -3.96 9.11 -13.97
C VAL A 100 -4.55 10.00 -15.04
N ASP A 101 -5.75 9.67 -15.49
CA ASP A 101 -6.50 10.46 -16.47
C ASP A 101 -7.20 11.65 -15.80
N PRO A 102 -7.51 12.72 -16.56
CA PRO A 102 -8.23 13.88 -16.04
C PRO A 102 -9.56 13.50 -15.37
N ILE A 103 -9.83 14.10 -14.21
CA ILE A 103 -11.02 13.81 -13.43
C ILE A 103 -12.19 14.66 -13.92
N ASP A 104 -13.31 14.02 -14.24
CA ASP A 104 -14.59 14.71 -14.37
C ASP A 104 -15.18 14.96 -12.97
N GLN A 105 -15.19 16.23 -12.55
CA GLN A 105 -15.66 16.62 -11.21
C GLN A 105 -17.12 16.21 -10.94
N LYS A 106 -17.98 16.15 -11.97
CA LYS A 106 -19.39 15.75 -11.79
C LYS A 106 -19.53 14.26 -11.46
N SER A 107 -18.60 13.45 -11.95
CA SER A 107 -18.63 11.99 -11.82
C SER A 107 -17.72 11.47 -10.70
N PHE A 108 -16.92 12.35 -10.06
CA PHE A 108 -15.97 11.96 -9.03
C PHE A 108 -16.68 11.54 -7.72
N ASN A 109 -16.43 10.30 -7.30
CA ASN A 109 -17.04 9.69 -6.11
C ASN A 109 -16.11 9.62 -4.89
N GLY A 110 -14.97 10.33 -4.93
CA GLY A 110 -13.93 10.26 -3.89
C GLY A 110 -12.90 9.13 -4.07
N SER A 111 -12.96 8.38 -5.17
CA SER A 111 -11.96 7.37 -5.55
C SER A 111 -11.32 7.72 -6.89
N LEU A 112 -10.02 7.50 -7.02
CA LEU A 112 -9.31 7.62 -8.31
C LEU A 112 -9.27 6.32 -9.11
N GLU A 113 -9.91 5.25 -8.62
CA GLU A 113 -9.91 3.92 -9.27
C GLU A 113 -10.28 3.99 -10.76
N SER A 114 -11.39 4.65 -11.10
CA SER A 114 -11.87 4.77 -12.49
C SER A 114 -11.00 5.66 -13.38
N TYR A 115 -10.07 6.42 -12.78
CA TYR A 115 -9.17 7.36 -13.47
C TYR A 115 -7.72 6.87 -13.46
N THR A 116 -7.43 5.73 -12.83
CA THR A 116 -6.05 5.27 -12.62
C THR A 116 -5.80 3.97 -13.38
N ASN A 117 -4.87 4.01 -14.33
CA ASN A 117 -4.32 2.83 -14.98
C ASN A 117 -2.95 2.52 -14.38
N VAL A 118 -2.75 1.26 -13.98
CA VAL A 118 -1.51 0.79 -13.35
C VAL A 118 -0.97 -0.42 -14.10
N GLU A 119 0.29 -0.33 -14.52
CA GLU A 119 0.97 -1.39 -15.28
C GLU A 119 2.25 -1.81 -14.56
N ILE A 120 2.46 -3.12 -14.40
CA ILE A 120 3.73 -3.68 -13.92
C ILE A 120 4.53 -4.11 -15.14
N ILE A 121 5.64 -3.42 -15.39
CA ILE A 121 6.42 -3.51 -16.61
C ILE A 121 7.75 -4.20 -16.29
N LYS A 122 8.08 -5.25 -17.07
CA LYS A 122 9.40 -5.86 -17.05
C LYS A 122 10.40 -4.95 -17.76
N MET A 123 11.54 -4.68 -17.15
CA MET A 123 12.65 -3.97 -17.80
C MET A 123 13.14 -4.81 -18.98
N LYS A 124 13.38 -4.14 -20.11
CA LYS A 124 14.10 -4.73 -21.24
C LYS A 124 15.59 -4.62 -20.92
N ASP A 125 16.31 -5.72 -21.10
CA ASP A 125 17.77 -5.77 -20.99
C ASP A 125 18.44 -4.87 -22.05
#